data_AF-A0A2E6XG87-F1
#
_entry.id   AF-A0A2E6XG87-F1
#
_cell.length_a   1.000
_cell.length_b   1.000
_cell.length_c   1.000
_cell.angle_alpha   90.00
_cell.angle_beta   90.00
_cell.angle_gamma   90.00
#
_symmetry.space_group_name_H-M   'P 1'
#
loop_
_entity.id
_entity.type
_entity.pdbx_description
1 polymer ?
#
loop_
_entity_poly.entity_id
_entity_poly.type
_entity_poly.pdbx_seq_one_letter_code
_entity_poly.pdbx_strand_id
1 'polypeptide(L)'
;MVIPDIPRTPIYRDWFLVQLALLVFLIDQFSKFVVRDQLLWRQSFPDTGFFRFTHTHNTGSAFGIFQDQNTALIFVSIIGVAILVLIYRSQVAPSGLLRLSLGLQIGGAVGNLLDRLRLGHVTDFMDVGDWPVFNVADASIVTGLVLLAYIFLILESGSVKESGPDSGYGWCPVCEGEMRDVVGGWRCSTCGVKERTVDPAR
;
A
#
# COMPACT_ATOMS: atom_id res chain seq x y z
N MET A 1 26.14 -20.16 -6.93
CA MET A 1 26.15 -19.86 -5.49
C MET A 1 24.72 -19.53 -5.07
N VAL A 2 24.13 -20.18 -4.05
CA VAL A 2 22.76 -19.86 -3.60
C VAL A 2 22.82 -18.56 -2.81
N ILE A 3 22.18 -17.48 -3.29
CA ILE A 3 22.03 -16.24 -2.53
C ILE A 3 21.34 -16.61 -1.22
N PRO A 4 21.94 -16.33 -0.04
CA PRO A 4 21.27 -16.62 1.21
C PRO A 4 19.96 -15.83 1.26
N ASP A 5 18.84 -16.53 1.46
CA ASP A 5 17.53 -15.92 1.65
C ASP A 5 17.63 -14.93 2.81
N ILE A 6 17.59 -13.63 2.51
CA ILE A 6 17.52 -12.60 3.55
C ILE A 6 16.17 -12.81 4.25
N PRO A 7 16.15 -13.05 5.57
CA PRO A 7 14.92 -13.35 6.27
C PRO A 7 13.96 -12.15 6.20
N ARG A 8 12.90 -12.28 5.40
CA ARG A 8 11.84 -11.27 5.31
C ARG A 8 11.00 -11.32 6.58
N THR A 9 10.74 -10.19 7.22
CA THR A 9 9.82 -10.12 8.35
C THR A 9 8.41 -10.48 7.86
N PRO A 10 7.82 -11.58 8.33
CA PRO A 10 6.47 -11.94 7.91
C PRO A 10 5.48 -10.88 8.39
N ILE A 11 4.45 -10.60 7.59
CA ILE A 11 3.53 -9.47 7.81
C ILE A 11 2.89 -9.46 9.22
N TYR A 12 2.59 -10.64 9.78
CA TYR A 12 2.01 -10.76 11.12
C TYR A 12 2.97 -10.41 12.27
N ARG A 13 4.28 -10.30 12.01
CA ARG A 13 5.28 -9.83 12.98
C ARG A 13 5.57 -8.35 12.86
N ASP A 14 5.03 -7.68 11.84
CA ASP A 14 5.12 -6.24 11.68
C ASP A 14 4.01 -5.57 12.50
N TRP A 15 4.31 -5.34 13.77
CA TRP A 15 3.35 -4.77 14.73
C TRP A 15 2.83 -3.41 14.29
N PHE A 16 3.66 -2.57 13.66
CA PHE A 16 3.24 -1.25 13.21
C PHE A 16 2.17 -1.36 12.12
N LEU A 17 2.39 -2.18 11.09
CA LEU A 17 1.41 -2.41 10.03
C LEU A 17 0.11 -3.01 10.59
N VAL A 18 0.23 -4.05 11.43
CA VAL A 18 -0.94 -4.76 11.99
C VAL A 18 -1.77 -3.84 12.89
N GLN A 19 -1.12 -3.08 13.77
CA GLN A 19 -1.80 -2.13 14.67
C GLN A 19 -2.50 -1.02 13.88
N LEU A 20 -1.86 -0.49 12.84
CA LEU A 20 -2.47 0.53 12.00
C LEU A 20 -3.68 -0.01 11.24
N ALA A 21 -3.58 -1.18 10.61
CA ALA A 21 -4.69 -1.80 9.91
C ALA A 21 -5.87 -2.10 10.85
N LEU A 22 -5.57 -2.60 12.06
CA LEU A 22 -6.58 -2.83 13.09
C LEU A 22 -7.23 -1.53 13.56
N LEU A 23 -6.44 -0.47 13.78
CA LEU A 23 -6.96 0.83 14.21
C LEU A 23 -7.93 1.41 13.17
N VAL A 24 -7.54 1.42 11.90
CA VAL A 24 -8.39 1.89 10.79
C VAL A 24 -9.69 1.08 10.73
N PHE A 25 -9.58 -0.25 10.80
CA PHE A 25 -10.74 -1.14 10.81
C PHE A 25 -11.69 -0.84 11.98
N LEU A 26 -11.16 -0.66 13.19
CA LEU A 26 -11.97 -0.37 14.37
C LEU A 26 -12.66 1.00 14.27
N ILE A 27 -11.96 2.03 13.79
CA ILE A 27 -12.52 3.36 13.59
C ILE A 27 -13.64 3.31 12.54
N ASP A 28 -13.41 2.62 11.41
CA ASP A 28 -14.42 2.43 10.37
C ASP A 28 -15.68 1.75 10.92
N GLN A 29 -15.53 0.58 11.53
CA GLN A 29 -16.67 -0.18 12.03
C GLN A 29 -17.41 0.53 13.17
N PHE A 30 -16.69 1.25 14.04
CA PHE A 30 -17.30 2.06 15.08
C PHE A 30 -18.09 3.23 14.47
N SER A 31 -17.52 3.95 13.52
CA SER A 31 -18.19 5.08 12.86
C SER A 31 -19.47 4.63 12.13
N LYS A 32 -19.42 3.51 11.40
CA LYS A 32 -20.58 2.91 10.73
C LYS A 32 -21.63 2.41 11.72
N PHE A 33 -21.20 1.88 12.86
CA PHE A 33 -22.11 1.49 13.94
C PHE A 33 -22.88 2.71 14.47
N VAL A 34 -22.18 3.80 14.80
CA VAL A 34 -22.81 5.03 15.29
C VAL A 34 -23.84 5.57 14.30
N VAL A 35 -23.51 5.60 13.00
CA VAL A 35 -24.44 6.08 11.97
C VAL A 35 -25.69 5.20 11.89
N ARG A 36 -25.54 3.87 11.86
CA ARG A 36 -26.68 2.94 11.79
C ARG A 36 -27.56 2.99 13.03
N ASP A 37 -26.99 3.33 14.18
CA ASP A 37 -27.70 3.44 15.45
C ASP A 37 -28.43 4.78 15.60
N GLN A 38 -27.83 5.87 15.11
CA GLN A 38 -28.33 7.23 15.34
C GLN A 38 -29.17 7.80 14.19
N LEU A 39 -29.04 7.27 12.96
CA LEU A 39 -29.73 7.79 11.78
C LEU A 39 -30.57 6.70 11.10
N LEU A 40 -31.81 7.05 10.77
CA LEU A 40 -32.64 6.23 9.89
C LEU A 40 -32.06 6.20 8.48
N TRP A 41 -32.42 5.17 7.70
CA TRP A 41 -31.99 5.07 6.31
C TRP A 41 -32.38 6.33 5.53
N ARG A 42 -31.42 6.91 4.80
CA ARG A 42 -31.50 8.20 4.07
C ARG A 42 -31.70 9.44 4.91
N GLN A 43 -31.60 9.34 6.24
CA GLN A 43 -31.57 10.51 7.11
C GLN A 43 -30.18 11.16 7.05
N SER A 44 -30.16 12.48 7.03
CA SER A 44 -28.95 13.30 7.13
C SER A 44 -28.87 14.02 8.47
N PHE A 45 -27.66 14.23 8.98
CA PHE A 45 -27.41 15.13 10.11
C PHE A 45 -26.13 15.95 9.87
N PRO A 46 -26.19 17.29 9.92
CA PRO A 46 -27.41 18.10 9.90
C PRO A 46 -28.25 17.87 8.64
N ASP A 47 -29.53 18.23 8.67
CA ASP A 47 -30.44 18.03 7.53
C ASP A 47 -30.02 18.85 6.29
N THR A 48 -29.31 19.95 6.51
CA THR A 48 -28.85 20.88 5.47
C THR A 48 -27.39 21.29 5.71
N GLY A 49 -26.69 21.69 4.65
CA GLY A 49 -25.31 22.17 4.71
C GLY A 49 -24.41 21.47 3.70
N PHE A 50 -23.17 21.97 3.57
CA PHE A 50 -22.17 21.43 2.64
C PHE A 50 -21.59 20.09 3.10
N PHE A 51 -21.45 19.89 4.41
CA PHE A 51 -20.97 18.65 5.00
C PHE A 51 -22.05 18.06 5.93
N ARG A 52 -22.40 16.80 5.71
CA ARG A 52 -23.45 16.09 6.43
C ARG A 52 -23.03 14.66 6.72
N PHE A 53 -23.70 14.06 7.69
CA PHE A 53 -23.70 12.62 7.92
C PHE A 53 -24.99 12.02 7.36
N THR A 54 -24.93 11.32 6.23
CA THR A 54 -26.12 10.77 5.56
C THR A 54 -26.09 9.26 5.52
N HIS A 55 -26.98 8.58 6.25
CA HIS A 55 -26.99 7.12 6.30
C HIS A 55 -27.43 6.50 4.96
N THR A 56 -26.46 5.99 4.21
CA THR A 56 -26.65 5.43 2.86
C THR A 56 -26.17 3.99 2.79
N HIS A 57 -26.83 3.19 1.95
CA HIS A 57 -26.39 1.84 1.60
C HIS A 57 -25.77 1.86 0.22
N ASN A 58 -24.53 1.39 0.12
CA ASN A 58 -23.82 1.26 -1.15
C ASN A 58 -23.73 -0.21 -1.55
N THR A 59 -24.52 -0.59 -2.56
CA THR A 59 -24.49 -1.93 -3.17
C THR A 59 -23.51 -2.04 -4.33
N GLY A 60 -22.87 -0.93 -4.71
CA GLY A 60 -21.87 -0.84 -5.76
C GLY A 60 -20.44 -0.64 -5.24
N SER A 61 -19.57 -0.25 -6.17
CA SER A 61 -18.23 0.29 -5.92
C SER A 61 -18.22 1.81 -6.08
N ALA A 62 -17.04 2.43 -6.04
CA ALA A 62 -16.89 3.87 -6.25
C ALA A 62 -17.65 4.37 -7.49
N PHE A 63 -18.28 5.55 -7.38
CA PHE A 63 -19.12 6.16 -8.42
C PHE A 63 -20.30 5.29 -8.90
N GLY A 64 -20.66 4.28 -8.12
CA GLY A 64 -21.78 3.41 -8.40
C GLY A 64 -21.57 2.40 -9.53
N ILE A 65 -20.33 2.10 -9.89
CA ILE A 65 -20.02 1.00 -10.83
C ILE A 65 -20.27 -0.34 -10.12
N PHE A 66 -20.73 -1.38 -10.81
CA PHE A 66 -21.05 -2.70 -10.24
C PHE A 66 -22.20 -2.71 -9.20
N GLN A 67 -23.24 -1.90 -9.40
CA GLN A 67 -24.46 -1.97 -8.57
C GLN A 67 -24.98 -3.41 -8.46
N ASP A 68 -25.37 -3.78 -7.24
CA ASP A 68 -25.97 -5.07 -6.90
C ASP A 68 -25.09 -6.30 -7.22
N GLN A 69 -23.80 -6.09 -7.50
CA GLN A 69 -22.82 -7.15 -7.73
C GLN A 69 -22.00 -7.44 -6.47
N ASN A 70 -22.67 -7.58 -5.32
CA ASN A 70 -22.00 -7.72 -4.02
C ASN A 70 -20.97 -8.87 -3.99
N THR A 71 -21.29 -10.02 -4.60
CA THR A 71 -20.37 -11.16 -4.71
C THR A 71 -19.08 -10.80 -5.47
N ALA A 72 -19.18 -10.09 -6.59
CA ALA A 72 -18.01 -9.66 -7.35
C ALA A 72 -17.14 -8.70 -6.53
N LEU A 73 -17.77 -7.76 -5.82
CA LEU A 73 -17.08 -6.78 -4.97
C LEU A 73 -16.37 -7.43 -3.76
N ILE A 74 -16.93 -8.50 -3.20
CA ILE A 74 -16.26 -9.33 -2.20
C ILE A 74 -14.98 -9.93 -2.78
N PHE A 75 -15.04 -10.54 -3.97
CA PHE A 75 -13.86 -11.11 -4.62
C PHE A 75 -12.81 -10.05 -4.94
N VAL A 76 -13.22 -8.89 -5.49
CA VAL A 76 -12.31 -7.76 -5.76
C VAL A 76 -11.62 -7.31 -4.48
N SER A 77 -12.34 -7.21 -3.36
CA SER A 77 -11.75 -6.81 -2.07
C SER A 77 -10.74 -7.83 -1.56
N ILE A 78 -11.05 -9.13 -1.64
CA ILE A 78 -10.13 -10.22 -1.25
C ILE A 78 -8.87 -10.20 -2.13
N ILE A 79 -9.04 -10.07 -3.45
CA ILE A 79 -7.92 -10.00 -4.40
C ILE A 79 -7.06 -8.76 -4.11
N GLY A 80 -7.67 -7.60 -3.87
CA GLY A 80 -6.98 -6.37 -3.51
C GLY A 80 -6.12 -6.53 -2.26
N VAL A 81 -6.69 -7.08 -1.18
CA VAL A 81 -5.94 -7.38 0.06
C VAL A 81 -4.79 -8.36 -0.22
N ALA A 82 -5.03 -9.41 -1.01
CA ALA A 82 -3.98 -10.36 -1.38
C ALA A 82 -2.83 -9.68 -2.15
N ILE A 83 -3.13 -8.79 -3.09
CA ILE A 83 -2.13 -7.99 -3.82
C ILE A 83 -1.31 -7.13 -2.85
N LEU A 84 -1.95 -6.43 -1.92
CA LEU A 84 -1.25 -5.60 -0.92
C LEU A 84 -0.29 -6.44 -0.05
N VAL A 85 -0.71 -7.65 0.33
CA VAL A 85 0.14 -8.60 1.07
C VAL A 85 1.31 -9.08 0.20
N LEU A 86 1.09 -9.32 -1.10
CA LEU A 86 2.16 -9.70 -2.02
C LEU A 86 3.17 -8.56 -2.23
N ILE A 87 2.70 -7.32 -2.36
CA ILE A 87 3.55 -6.11 -2.41
C ILE A 87 4.37 -6.01 -1.13
N TYR A 88 3.77 -6.20 0.05
CA TYR A 88 4.52 -6.21 1.31
C TYR A 88 5.62 -7.29 1.31
N ARG A 89 5.27 -8.51 0.88
CA ARG A 89 6.18 -9.66 0.89
C ARG A 89 7.30 -9.55 -0.14
N SER A 90 7.15 -8.77 -1.20
CA SER A 90 8.22 -8.55 -2.18
C SER A 90 9.33 -7.66 -1.63
N GLN A 91 9.08 -6.93 -0.54
CA GLN A 91 10.05 -6.04 0.08
C GLN A 91 10.89 -6.76 1.13
N VAL A 92 12.21 -6.58 1.05
CA VAL A 92 13.16 -7.13 2.04
C VAL A 92 13.13 -6.32 3.34
N ALA A 93 13.12 -4.99 3.22
CA ALA A 93 13.02 -4.05 4.34
C ALA A 93 12.01 -2.96 3.97
N PRO A 94 10.70 -3.17 4.21
CA PRO A 94 9.70 -2.17 3.87
C PRO A 94 9.99 -0.87 4.60
N SER A 95 9.70 0.28 3.98
CA SER A 95 9.86 1.59 4.63
C SER A 95 8.69 1.87 5.60
N GLY A 96 8.86 2.80 6.53
CA GLY A 96 7.76 3.24 7.40
C GLY A 96 6.57 3.78 6.61
N LEU A 97 6.85 4.53 5.53
CA LEU A 97 5.83 5.09 4.64
C LEU A 97 5.07 4.00 3.86
N LEU A 98 5.76 2.94 3.42
CA LEU A 98 5.10 1.79 2.80
C LEU A 98 4.20 1.06 3.78
N ARG A 99 4.65 0.84 5.03
CA ARG A 99 3.80 0.24 6.07
C ARG A 99 2.56 1.08 6.35
N LEU A 100 2.71 2.41 6.41
CA LEU A 100 1.59 3.35 6.56
C LEU A 100 0.59 3.21 5.40
N SER A 101 1.09 3.25 4.17
CA SER A 101 0.29 3.10 2.95
C SER A 101 -0.49 1.78 2.91
N LEU A 102 0.18 0.66 3.20
CA LEU A 102 -0.45 -0.67 3.15
C LEU A 102 -1.39 -0.90 4.34
N GLY A 103 -1.04 -0.45 5.54
CA GLY A 103 -1.90 -0.56 6.72
C GLY A 103 -3.22 0.18 6.56
N LEU A 104 -3.20 1.41 6.00
CA LEU A 104 -4.40 2.17 5.66
C LEU A 104 -5.31 1.43 4.68
N GLN A 105 -4.74 0.92 3.59
CA GLN A 105 -5.51 0.22 2.55
C GLN A 105 -6.08 -1.12 3.05
N ILE A 106 -5.28 -1.92 3.78
CA ILE A 106 -5.73 -3.21 4.32
C ILE A 106 -6.84 -2.99 5.34
N GLY A 107 -6.67 -2.06 6.30
CA GLY A 107 -7.69 -1.76 7.30
C GLY A 107 -9.02 -1.33 6.68
N GLY A 108 -8.97 -0.40 5.71
CA GLY A 108 -10.17 0.05 5.00
C GLY A 108 -10.82 -1.05 4.16
N ALA A 109 -10.03 -1.82 3.40
CA ALA A 109 -10.54 -2.90 2.57
C ALA A 109 -11.25 -3.97 3.41
N VAL A 110 -10.68 -4.34 4.56
CA VAL A 110 -11.29 -5.30 5.48
C VAL A 110 -12.58 -4.75 6.11
N GLY A 111 -12.62 -3.46 6.47
CA GLY A 111 -13.83 -2.80 6.99
C GLY A 111 -15.01 -2.87 6.00
N ASN A 112 -14.77 -2.47 4.75
CA ASN A 112 -15.78 -2.54 3.69
C ASN A 112 -16.16 -3.98 3.30
N LEU A 113 -15.20 -4.91 3.33
CA LEU A 113 -15.48 -6.34 3.09
C LEU A 113 -16.39 -6.91 4.19
N LEU A 114 -16.20 -6.51 5.45
CA LEU A 114 -16.99 -7.00 6.56
C LEU A 114 -18.47 -6.61 6.43
N ASP A 115 -18.75 -5.36 6.05
CA ASP A 115 -20.12 -4.91 5.80
C ASP A 115 -20.75 -5.71 4.65
N ARG A 116 -20.02 -5.90 3.55
CA ARG A 116 -20.52 -6.69 2.40
C ARG A 116 -20.87 -8.13 2.77
N LEU A 117 -20.07 -8.75 3.63
CA LEU A 117 -20.31 -10.12 4.11
C LEU A 117 -21.47 -10.21 5.11
N ARG A 118 -21.65 -9.19 5.96
CA ARG A 118 -22.67 -9.21 7.03
C ARG A 118 -24.02 -8.62 6.62
N LEU A 119 -23.98 -7.53 5.86
CA LEU A 119 -25.12 -6.66 5.54
C LEU A 119 -25.51 -6.73 4.05
N GLY A 120 -24.63 -7.25 3.20
CA GLY A 120 -24.84 -7.30 1.74
C GLY A 120 -24.59 -5.97 1.01
N HIS A 121 -24.18 -4.93 1.73
CA HIS A 121 -23.86 -3.59 1.23
C HIS A 121 -22.86 -2.92 2.18
N VAL A 122 -22.30 -1.78 1.77
CA VAL A 122 -21.46 -0.94 2.63
C VAL A 122 -22.27 0.22 3.20
N THR A 123 -22.05 0.55 4.48
CA THR A 123 -22.63 1.75 5.10
C THR A 123 -21.77 2.96 4.79
N ASP A 124 -22.32 3.88 4.00
CA ASP A 124 -21.69 5.16 3.67
C ASP A 124 -22.39 6.29 4.44
N PHE A 125 -21.61 7.32 4.81
CA PHE A 125 -22.13 8.37 5.68
C PHE A 125 -21.51 9.76 5.55
N MET A 126 -20.28 9.91 5.05
CA MET A 126 -19.68 11.23 4.84
C MET A 126 -20.21 11.82 3.52
N ASP A 127 -21.07 12.82 3.63
CA ASP A 127 -21.79 13.46 2.52
C ASP A 127 -21.28 14.90 2.36
N VAL A 128 -20.66 15.19 1.23
CA VAL A 128 -19.92 16.44 1.00
C VAL A 128 -20.28 17.03 -0.37
N GLY A 129 -21.19 18.01 -0.37
CA GLY A 129 -21.66 18.65 -1.61
C GLY A 129 -22.15 17.63 -2.64
N ASP A 130 -21.63 17.71 -3.87
CA ASP A 130 -21.97 16.80 -4.97
C ASP A 130 -21.07 15.54 -5.03
N TRP A 131 -20.17 15.37 -4.06
CA TRP A 131 -19.27 14.21 -4.02
C TRP A 131 -20.03 12.95 -3.57
N PRO A 132 -19.76 11.76 -4.16
CA PRO A 132 -20.36 10.52 -3.70
C PRO A 132 -20.15 10.30 -2.21
N VAL A 133 -21.21 9.93 -1.49
CA VAL A 133 -21.12 9.63 -0.05
C VAL A 133 -20.13 8.49 0.17
N PHE A 134 -19.25 8.64 1.16
CA PHE A 134 -18.18 7.69 1.45
C PHE A 134 -18.06 7.41 2.95
N ASN A 135 -17.10 6.58 3.33
CA ASN A 135 -16.83 6.27 4.74
C ASN A 135 -15.32 6.36 5.08
N VAL A 136 -14.98 6.06 6.35
CA VAL A 136 -13.58 6.08 6.81
C VAL A 136 -12.72 5.05 6.07
N ALA A 137 -13.25 3.86 5.78
CA ALA A 137 -12.54 2.86 4.99
C ALA A 137 -12.18 3.39 3.59
N ASP A 138 -13.09 4.06 2.89
CA ASP A 138 -12.82 4.62 1.55
C ASP A 138 -11.74 5.70 1.61
N ALA A 139 -11.84 6.64 2.57
CA ALA A 139 -10.85 7.68 2.77
C ALA A 139 -9.46 7.10 3.07
N SER A 140 -9.41 6.02 3.86
CA SER A 140 -8.17 5.32 4.21
C SER A 140 -7.55 4.61 3.00
N ILE A 141 -8.38 3.94 2.18
CA ILE A 141 -7.93 3.29 0.94
C ILE A 141 -7.35 4.34 -0.03
N VAL A 142 -8.07 5.43 -0.28
CA VAL A 142 -7.62 6.49 -1.18
C VAL A 142 -6.32 7.13 -0.69
N THR A 143 -6.22 7.42 0.61
CA THR A 143 -5.00 8.00 1.20
C THR A 143 -3.82 7.04 1.04
N GLY A 144 -4.00 5.76 1.36
CA GLY A 144 -2.94 4.78 1.21
C GLY A 144 -2.54 4.54 -0.25
N LEU A 145 -3.49 4.58 -1.18
CA LEU A 145 -3.23 4.51 -2.62
C LEU A 145 -2.38 5.69 -3.10
N VAL A 146 -2.72 6.92 -2.68
CA VAL A 146 -1.92 8.13 -3.00
C VAL A 146 -0.51 8.01 -2.44
N LEU A 147 -0.35 7.53 -1.20
CA LEU A 147 0.98 7.29 -0.61
C LEU A 147 1.75 6.20 -1.36
N LEU A 148 1.08 5.14 -1.80
CA LEU A 148 1.71 4.05 -2.57
C LEU A 148 2.23 4.58 -3.91
N ALA A 149 1.40 5.35 -4.62
CA ALA A 149 1.75 5.98 -5.87
C ALA A 149 2.92 6.97 -5.69
N TYR A 150 2.92 7.76 -4.61
CA TYR A 150 4.02 8.67 -4.28
C TYR A 150 5.35 7.93 -4.09
N ILE A 151 5.35 6.78 -3.39
CA ILE A 151 6.55 5.95 -3.20
C ILE A 151 7.11 5.49 -4.55
N PHE A 152 6.28 4.87 -5.38
CA PHE A 152 6.74 4.25 -6.63
C PHE A 152 7.04 5.26 -7.75
N LEU A 153 6.26 6.35 -7.86
CA LEU A 153 6.43 7.31 -8.95
C LEU A 153 7.49 8.37 -8.68
N ILE A 154 7.72 8.72 -7.40
CA ILE A 154 8.58 9.86 -7.05
C ILE A 154 9.84 9.42 -6.30
N LEU A 155 9.70 8.55 -5.30
CA LEU A 155 10.87 8.17 -4.49
C LEU A 155 11.76 7.15 -5.22
N GLU A 156 11.18 6.22 -5.98
CA GLU A 156 11.97 5.27 -6.77
C GLU A 156 12.52 5.88 -8.08
N SER A 157 11.84 6.87 -8.68
CA SER A 157 12.31 7.50 -9.94
C SER A 157 13.60 8.30 -9.77
N GLY A 158 13.92 8.76 -8.56
CA GLY A 158 15.19 9.43 -8.24
C GLY A 158 16.39 8.49 -8.06
N SER A 159 16.17 7.17 -8.03
CA SER A 159 17.23 6.16 -7.85
C SER A 159 17.87 5.70 -9.17
N VAL A 160 17.28 6.05 -10.32
CA VAL A 160 17.90 5.91 -11.64
C VAL A 160 18.74 7.16 -11.92
N LYS A 161 19.80 7.38 -11.12
CA LYS A 161 20.90 8.24 -11.56
C LYS A 161 21.86 7.36 -12.35
N GLU A 162 21.98 7.70 -13.62
CA GLU A 162 22.82 7.07 -14.64
C GLU A 162 24.14 6.52 -14.07
N SER A 163 24.22 5.19 -14.04
CA SER A 163 25.49 4.48 -14.08
C SER A 163 26.14 4.84 -15.42
N GLY A 164 26.90 5.95 -15.44
CA GLY A 164 27.68 6.36 -16.61
C GLY A 164 28.65 5.26 -17.03
N PRO A 165 29.20 5.31 -18.26
CA PRO A 165 30.03 4.24 -18.83
C PRO A 165 31.31 3.89 -18.03
N ASP A 166 31.68 4.69 -17.02
CA ASP A 166 32.79 4.44 -16.08
C ASP A 166 32.36 3.77 -14.75
N SER A 167 31.09 3.45 -14.58
CA SER A 167 30.64 2.64 -13.45
C SER A 167 30.86 1.17 -13.81
N GLY A 168 31.95 0.61 -13.30
CA GLY A 168 32.22 -0.81 -13.40
C GLY A 168 31.07 -1.69 -12.89
N TYR A 169 31.24 -2.99 -13.03
CA TYR A 169 30.23 -3.95 -12.60
C TYR A 169 30.20 -4.02 -11.07
N GLY A 170 29.04 -3.76 -10.45
CA GLY A 170 28.86 -3.91 -8.99
C GLY A 170 29.07 -5.33 -8.48
N TRP A 171 29.30 -6.30 -9.38
CA TRP A 171 29.65 -7.67 -9.08
C TRP A 171 31.02 -8.04 -9.68
N CYS A 172 31.71 -8.99 -9.05
CA CYS A 172 33.00 -9.53 -9.49
C CYS A 172 32.80 -10.77 -10.39
N PRO A 173 33.26 -10.77 -11.65
CA PRO A 173 33.08 -11.92 -12.56
C PRO A 173 33.92 -13.15 -12.19
N VAL A 174 34.90 -13.01 -11.30
CA VAL A 174 35.81 -14.10 -10.91
C VAL A 174 35.24 -14.96 -9.77
N CYS A 175 34.52 -14.34 -8.84
CA CYS A 175 34.07 -15.00 -7.62
C CYS A 175 32.64 -14.62 -7.19
N GLU A 176 31.88 -13.95 -8.06
CA GLU A 176 30.51 -13.48 -7.81
C GLU A 176 30.37 -12.57 -6.56
N GLY A 177 31.49 -12.03 -6.06
CA GLY A 177 31.53 -11.14 -4.89
C GLY A 177 31.18 -9.69 -5.22
N GLU A 178 30.95 -8.88 -4.19
CA GLU A 178 30.67 -7.44 -4.33
C GLU A 178 31.94 -6.69 -4.73
N MET A 179 31.86 -5.87 -5.78
CA MET A 179 32.94 -4.95 -6.14
C MET A 179 32.79 -3.67 -5.32
N ARG A 180 33.83 -3.35 -4.55
CA ARG A 180 33.90 -2.12 -3.74
C ARG A 180 34.83 -1.11 -4.38
N ASP A 181 34.39 0.12 -4.37
CA ASP A 181 35.16 1.31 -4.65
C ASP A 181 36.32 1.45 -3.66
N VAL A 182 37.54 1.55 -4.21
CA VAL A 182 38.78 1.80 -3.46
C VAL A 182 39.55 2.93 -4.13
N VAL A 183 40.52 3.52 -3.43
CA VAL A 183 41.37 4.56 -4.01
C VAL A 183 42.10 4.01 -5.24
N GLY A 184 41.77 4.55 -6.43
CA GLY A 184 42.41 4.18 -7.70
C GLY A 184 41.79 3.01 -8.46
N GLY A 185 40.54 2.62 -8.18
CA GLY A 185 39.82 1.59 -8.94
C GLY A 185 38.91 0.77 -8.05
N TRP A 186 38.53 -0.43 -8.49
CA TRP A 186 37.59 -1.28 -7.75
C TRP A 186 38.24 -2.57 -7.26
N ARG A 187 37.81 -3.06 -6.10
CA ARG A 187 38.31 -4.27 -5.46
C ARG A 187 37.15 -5.14 -4.98
N CYS A 188 37.18 -6.40 -5.36
CA CYS A 188 36.24 -7.39 -4.86
C CYS A 188 36.45 -7.63 -3.35
N SER A 189 35.38 -7.54 -2.57
CA SER A 189 35.40 -7.82 -1.13
C SER A 189 35.66 -9.29 -0.79
N THR A 190 35.34 -10.20 -1.73
CA THR A 190 35.41 -11.65 -1.50
C THR A 190 36.75 -12.22 -1.91
N CYS A 191 37.17 -12.02 -3.16
CA CYS A 191 38.41 -12.61 -3.70
C CYS A 191 39.56 -11.61 -3.85
N GLY A 192 39.35 -10.32 -3.54
CA GLY A 192 40.40 -9.31 -3.56
C GLY A 192 40.89 -8.87 -4.94
N VAL A 193 40.30 -9.44 -6.01
CA VAL A 193 40.55 -9.08 -7.41
C VAL A 193 40.35 -7.58 -7.60
N LYS A 194 41.28 -6.92 -8.28
CA LYS A 194 41.19 -5.51 -8.65
C LYS A 194 40.87 -5.39 -10.13
N GLU A 195 39.88 -4.60 -10.47
CA GLU A 195 39.67 -4.19 -11.85
C GLU A 195 40.73 -3.15 -12.18
N ARG A 196 41.65 -3.49 -13.10
CA ARG A 196 42.62 -2.52 -13.61
C ARG A 196 41.86 -1.73 -14.66
N THR A 197 41.55 -0.46 -14.39
CA THR A 197 41.08 0.46 -15.42
C THR A 197 42.13 0.45 -16.53
N VAL A 198 41.82 -0.24 -17.62
CA VAL A 198 42.63 -0.14 -18.83
C VAL A 198 42.34 1.26 -19.32
N ASP A 199 43.34 2.14 -19.23
CA ASP A 199 43.27 3.45 -19.86
C ASP A 199 42.93 3.20 -21.35
N PRO A 200 41.78 3.67 -21.85
CA PRO A 200 41.42 3.47 -23.25
C PRO A 200 42.39 4.18 -24.22
N ALA A 201 43.38 4.92 -23.71
CA ALA A 201 44.38 5.66 -24.48
C ALA A 201 45.78 4.99 -24.56
N ARG A 202 45.94 3.68 -24.33
CA ARG A 202 47.18 2.95 -24.68
C ARG A 202 46.97 1.60 -25.34
#